data_AF-A0A7Y2NRL7-F1
#
_entry.id   AF-A0A7Y2NRL7-F1
#
_cell.length_a   1.000
_cell.length_b   1.000
_cell.length_c   1.000
_cell.angle_alpha   90.00
_cell.angle_beta   90.00
_cell.angle_gamma   90.00
#
_symmetry.space_group_name_H-M   'P 1'
#
loop_
_entity.id
_entity.type
_entity.pdbx_description
1 polymer ?
#
loop_
_entity_poly.entity_id
_entity_poly.type
_entity_poly.pdbx_seq_one_letter_code
_entity_poly.pdbx_strand_id
1 'polypeptide(L)'
;ILVVALMIAPAAAAYLLTTDLKKMILISVGFGIFSAIFGYWVAHWLDASIAGSITTVLGLVFLSVYLFAPSKGIIAVMYREKQQRIEVSLLTFLLHLKNHSEITERHVNHLNEHINWQKVRSKSVLDLAKKNNMISIENDIISLTQKGDEFTSKAIDYIITNKDAQIEDMKEDFFLFRG
;
A
#
# COMPACT_ATOMS: atom_id res chain seq x y z
N ILE A 1 17.18 1.96 -31.98
CA ILE A 1 16.53 1.50 -30.72
C ILE A 1 16.99 2.34 -29.52
N LEU A 2 18.29 2.53 -29.29
CA LEU A 2 18.85 3.36 -28.19
C LEU A 2 18.25 4.78 -28.11
N VAL A 3 18.09 5.46 -29.24
CA VAL A 3 17.50 6.82 -29.29
C VAL A 3 16.08 6.87 -28.72
N VAL A 4 15.27 5.85 -29.01
CA VAL A 4 13.88 5.77 -28.51
C VAL A 4 13.87 5.60 -26.99
N ALA A 5 14.81 4.81 -26.44
CA ALA A 5 14.95 4.65 -25.00
C ALA A 5 15.30 5.97 -24.30
N LEU A 6 16.17 6.79 -24.91
CA LEU A 6 16.55 8.11 -24.40
C LEU A 6 15.39 9.11 -24.38
N MET A 7 14.41 8.98 -25.29
CA MET A 7 13.24 9.86 -25.32
C MET A 7 12.18 9.44 -24.30
N ILE A 8 11.96 8.13 -24.11
CA ILE A 8 10.84 7.61 -23.31
C ILE A 8 11.23 7.48 -21.83
N ALA A 9 12.42 6.96 -21.52
CA ALA A 9 12.77 6.58 -20.15
C ALA A 9 12.83 7.75 -19.14
N PRO A 10 13.36 8.95 -19.45
CA PRO A 10 13.39 10.05 -18.49
C PRO A 10 11.98 10.55 -18.16
N ALA A 11 11.13 10.66 -19.19
CA ALA A 11 9.74 11.07 -19.05
C ALA A 11 8.93 10.04 -18.25
N ALA A 12 9.10 8.75 -18.55
CA ALA A 12 8.45 7.68 -17.82
C ALA A 12 8.91 7.60 -16.35
N ALA A 13 10.21 7.75 -16.09
CA ALA A 13 10.75 7.81 -14.72
C ALA A 13 10.18 9.00 -13.94
N ALA A 14 10.15 10.20 -14.54
CA ALA A 14 9.59 11.38 -13.89
C ALA A 14 8.09 11.23 -13.59
N TYR A 15 7.33 10.62 -14.51
CA TYR A 15 5.89 10.36 -14.32
C TYR A 15 5.58 9.41 -13.15
N LEU A 16 6.50 8.49 -12.84
CA LEU A 16 6.38 7.61 -11.68
C LEU A 16 6.55 8.37 -10.36
N LEU A 17 7.30 9.47 -10.36
CA LEU A 17 7.55 10.30 -9.18
C LEU A 17 6.52 11.40 -8.97
N THR A 18 5.98 11.98 -10.04
CA THR A 18 5.07 13.14 -9.95
C THR A 18 4.01 13.12 -11.05
N THR A 19 2.82 13.64 -10.73
CA THR A 19 1.73 13.92 -11.68
C THR A 19 1.70 15.37 -12.15
N ASP A 20 2.43 16.26 -11.49
CA ASP A 20 2.57 17.66 -11.91
C ASP A 20 3.47 17.78 -13.14
N LEU A 21 2.94 18.36 -14.22
CA LEU A 21 3.62 18.48 -15.51
C LEU A 21 4.92 19.29 -15.43
N LYS A 22 4.94 20.40 -14.68
CA LYS A 22 6.12 21.27 -14.57
C LYS A 22 7.26 20.53 -13.87
N LYS A 23 6.95 19.87 -12.75
CA LYS A 23 7.91 19.03 -12.03
C LYS A 23 8.39 17.85 -12.88
N MET A 24 7.48 17.22 -13.62
CA MET A 24 7.82 16.08 -14.48
C MET A 24 8.85 16.46 -15.55
N ILE A 25 8.67 17.61 -16.21
CA ILE A 25 9.63 18.12 -17.20
C ILE A 25 10.99 18.38 -16.55
N LEU A 26 11.01 19.09 -15.41
CA LEU A 26 12.25 19.43 -14.71
C LEU A 26 13.03 18.18 -14.27
N ILE A 27 12.34 17.20 -13.70
CA ILE A 27 12.92 15.92 -13.28
C ILE A 27 13.43 15.12 -14.50
N SER A 28 12.67 15.10 -15.60
CA SER A 28 13.08 14.40 -16.83
C SER A 28 14.37 14.97 -17.40
N VAL A 29 14.50 16.31 -17.43
CA VAL A 29 15.73 16.99 -17.84
C VAL A 29 16.88 16.62 -16.90
N GLY A 30 16.63 16.63 -15.59
CA GLY A 30 17.61 16.22 -14.59
C GLY A 30 18.12 14.79 -14.80
N PHE A 31 17.22 13.83 -15.04
CA PHE A 31 17.60 12.45 -15.37
C PHE A 31 18.39 12.35 -16.67
N GLY A 32 18.01 13.10 -17.71
CA GLY A 32 18.75 13.13 -18.96
C GLY A 32 20.20 13.62 -18.78
N ILE A 33 20.39 14.74 -18.07
CA ILE A 33 21.72 15.30 -17.76
C ILE A 33 22.53 14.31 -16.92
N PHE A 34 21.93 13.77 -15.87
CA PHE A 34 22.56 12.79 -14.99
C PHE A 34 23.03 11.56 -15.77
N SER A 35 22.14 10.95 -16.56
CA SER A 35 22.47 9.76 -17.35
C SER A 35 23.51 10.04 -18.43
N ALA A 36 23.56 11.25 -19.00
CA ALA A 36 24.59 11.63 -19.96
C ALA A 36 25.98 11.71 -19.30
N ILE A 37 26.09 12.38 -18.14
CA ILE A 37 27.35 12.53 -17.41
C ILE A 37 27.86 11.17 -16.92
N PHE A 38 27.02 10.41 -16.22
CA PHE A 38 27.40 9.11 -15.68
C PHE A 38 27.62 8.08 -16.79
N GLY A 39 26.76 8.07 -17.81
CA GLY A 39 26.88 7.17 -18.96
C GLY A 39 28.14 7.40 -19.77
N TYR A 40 28.57 8.65 -19.95
CA TYR A 40 29.86 8.96 -20.58
C TYR A 40 31.03 8.42 -19.76
N TRP A 41 31.01 8.59 -18.44
CA TRP A 41 32.09 8.10 -17.58
C TRP A 41 32.17 6.57 -17.57
N VAL A 42 31.02 5.90 -17.54
CA VAL A 42 30.91 4.43 -17.68
C VAL A 42 31.42 3.98 -19.05
N ALA A 43 31.09 4.69 -20.13
CA ALA A 43 31.60 4.37 -21.47
C ALA A 43 33.12 4.49 -21.53
N HIS A 44 33.69 5.54 -20.94
CA HIS A 44 35.12 5.75 -20.91
C HIS A 44 35.85 4.67 -20.10
N TRP A 45 35.31 4.28 -18.95
CA TRP A 45 35.94 3.27 -18.10
C TRP A 45 35.87 1.86 -18.68
N LEU A 46 34.76 1.52 -19.34
CA LEU A 46 34.53 0.19 -19.92
C LEU A 46 34.98 0.07 -21.38
N ASP A 47 35.55 1.13 -21.96
CA ASP A 47 35.84 1.26 -23.39
C ASP A 47 34.67 0.83 -24.29
N ALA A 48 33.47 1.24 -23.88
CA ALA A 48 32.19 0.81 -24.43
C ALA A 48 31.52 1.92 -25.26
N SER A 49 30.48 1.55 -26.02
CA SER A 49 29.70 2.52 -26.80
C SER A 49 29.06 3.58 -25.90
N ILE A 50 29.36 4.85 -26.16
CA ILE A 50 28.81 6.00 -25.41
C ILE A 50 27.28 5.96 -25.38
N ALA A 51 26.64 5.76 -26.54
CA ALA A 51 25.19 5.70 -26.65
C ALA A 51 24.60 4.52 -25.86
N GLY A 52 25.28 3.37 -25.90
CA GLY A 52 24.95 2.18 -25.12
C GLY A 52 25.00 2.44 -23.62
N SER A 53 26.13 2.98 -23.13
CA SER A 53 26.35 3.25 -21.71
C SER A 53 25.36 4.26 -21.14
N ILE A 54 25.07 5.34 -21.85
CA ILE A 54 24.06 6.33 -21.43
C ILE A 54 22.69 5.68 -21.30
N THR A 55 22.31 4.86 -22.28
CA THR A 55 21.01 4.17 -22.26
C THR A 55 20.93 3.14 -21.13
N THR A 56 22.01 2.41 -20.85
CA THR A 56 22.09 1.48 -19.72
C THR A 56 21.94 2.21 -18.38
N VAL A 57 22.66 3.32 -18.17
CA VAL A 57 22.53 4.13 -16.96
C VAL A 57 21.10 4.66 -16.81
N LEU A 58 20.50 5.14 -17.90
CA LEU A 58 19.11 5.62 -17.88
C LEU A 58 18.12 4.48 -17.58
N GLY A 59 18.35 3.28 -18.09
CA GLY A 59 17.59 2.08 -17.76
C GLY A 59 17.69 1.71 -16.29
N LEU A 60 18.87 1.83 -15.69
CA LEU A 60 19.08 1.60 -14.24
C LEU A 60 18.37 2.66 -13.39
N VAL A 61 18.43 3.94 -13.80
CA VAL A 61 17.69 5.03 -13.15
C VAL A 61 16.19 4.76 -13.22
N PHE A 62 15.66 4.45 -14.41
CA PHE A 62 14.25 4.12 -14.60
C PHE A 62 13.85 2.93 -13.73
N LEU A 63 14.63 1.84 -13.74
CA LEU A 63 14.34 0.65 -12.95
C LEU A 63 14.31 0.96 -11.45
N SER A 64 15.26 1.76 -10.97
CA SER A 64 15.31 2.18 -9.57
C SER A 64 14.07 2.98 -9.21
N VAL A 65 13.68 3.96 -10.03
CA VAL A 65 12.47 4.75 -9.82
C VAL A 65 11.22 3.86 -9.89
N TYR A 66 11.15 2.93 -10.84
CA TYR A 66 10.03 2.01 -11.00
C TYR A 66 9.84 1.07 -9.81
N LEU A 67 10.92 0.66 -9.14
CA LEU A 67 10.84 -0.16 -7.95
C LEU A 67 10.46 0.67 -6.70
N PHE A 68 11.05 1.85 -6.54
CA PHE A 68 11.02 2.61 -5.28
C PHE A 68 10.13 3.86 -5.28
N ALA A 69 9.47 4.22 -6.39
CA ALA A 69 8.60 5.39 -6.41
C ALA A 69 7.50 5.28 -5.33
N PRO A 70 7.27 6.33 -4.52
CA PRO A 70 6.45 6.22 -3.31
C PRO A 70 4.97 5.94 -3.60
N SER A 71 4.42 6.46 -4.70
CA SER A 71 3.00 6.34 -5.03
C SER A 71 2.70 5.28 -6.09
N LYS A 72 3.65 5.04 -7.01
CA LYS A 72 3.47 4.19 -8.20
C LYS A 72 4.51 3.07 -8.32
N GLY A 73 5.48 3.02 -7.41
CA GLY A 73 6.54 2.00 -7.45
C GLY A 73 5.99 0.64 -7.05
N ILE A 74 6.51 -0.43 -7.68
CA ILE A 74 6.02 -1.80 -7.41
C ILE A 74 6.10 -2.13 -5.92
N ILE A 75 7.24 -1.84 -5.28
CA ILE A 75 7.47 -2.24 -3.88
C ILE A 75 6.50 -1.50 -2.94
N ALA A 76 6.32 -0.20 -3.16
CA ALA A 76 5.39 0.61 -2.39
C ALA A 76 3.95 0.12 -2.56
N VAL A 77 3.53 -0.18 -3.80
CA VAL A 77 2.19 -0.69 -4.10
C VAL A 77 1.98 -2.07 -3.49
N MET A 78 2.91 -3.01 -3.66
CA MET A 78 2.83 -4.35 -3.07
C MET A 78 2.74 -4.31 -1.55
N TYR A 79 3.51 -3.43 -0.90
CA TYR A 79 3.47 -3.25 0.54
C TYR A 79 2.11 -2.71 0.99
N ARG A 80 1.61 -1.66 0.33
CA ARG A 80 0.30 -1.05 0.62
C ARG A 80 -0.84 -2.03 0.41
N GLU A 81 -0.86 -2.78 -0.69
CA GLU A 81 -1.90 -3.78 -0.94
C GLU A 81 -1.93 -4.88 0.13
N LYS A 82 -0.75 -5.32 0.60
CA LYS A 82 -0.67 -6.33 1.65
C LYS A 82 -1.24 -5.80 2.96
N GLN A 83 -0.97 -4.55 3.30
CA GLN A 83 -1.57 -3.89 4.46
C GLN A 83 -3.08 -3.82 4.30
N GLN A 84 -3.58 -3.17 3.25
CA GLN A 84 -5.01 -2.98 2.97
C GLN A 84 -5.82 -4.28 3.06
N ARG A 85 -5.29 -5.42 2.57
CA ARG A 85 -5.98 -6.72 2.67
C ARG A 85 -6.24 -7.14 4.12
N ILE A 86 -5.30 -6.90 5.04
CA ILE A 86 -5.46 -7.25 6.47
C ILE A 86 -6.50 -6.33 7.12
N GLU A 87 -6.54 -5.06 6.73
CA GLU A 87 -7.44 -4.06 7.30
C GLU A 87 -8.88 -4.28 6.87
N VAL A 88 -9.08 -4.59 5.58
CA VAL A 88 -10.40 -4.99 5.06
C VAL A 88 -10.86 -6.25 5.78
N SER A 89 -9.95 -7.21 6.01
CA SER A 89 -10.27 -8.41 6.78
C SER A 89 -10.66 -8.05 8.22
N LEU A 90 -9.91 -7.17 8.90
CA LEU A 90 -10.25 -6.68 10.23
C LEU A 90 -11.65 -6.03 10.26
N LEU A 91 -11.97 -5.17 9.29
CA LEU A 91 -13.29 -4.55 9.20
C LEU A 91 -14.40 -5.61 9.05
N THR A 92 -14.23 -6.56 8.13
CA THR A 92 -15.18 -7.68 7.96
C THR A 92 -15.36 -8.46 9.26
N PHE A 93 -14.27 -8.72 9.98
CA PHE A 93 -14.30 -9.43 11.26
C PHE A 93 -15.06 -8.66 12.34
N LEU A 94 -14.81 -7.35 12.49
CA LEU A 94 -15.51 -6.53 13.48
C LEU A 94 -17.02 -6.41 13.15
N LEU A 95 -17.37 -6.27 11.87
CA LEU A 95 -18.76 -6.29 11.42
C LEU A 95 -19.44 -7.61 11.74
N HIS A 96 -18.76 -8.74 11.51
CA HIS A 96 -19.26 -10.06 11.87
C HIS A 96 -19.53 -10.18 13.39
N LEU A 97 -18.56 -9.76 14.22
CA LEU A 97 -18.74 -9.78 15.68
C LEU A 97 -19.91 -8.90 16.16
N LYS A 98 -20.12 -7.75 15.52
CA LYS A 98 -21.21 -6.83 15.87
C LYS A 98 -22.58 -7.39 15.49
N ASN A 99 -22.67 -8.08 14.35
CA ASN A 99 -23.95 -8.59 13.83
C ASN A 99 -24.38 -9.91 14.49
N HIS A 100 -23.43 -10.68 15.04
CA HIS A 100 -23.70 -11.99 15.62
C HIS A 100 -23.56 -11.99 17.14
N SER A 101 -24.62 -12.36 17.86
CA SER A 101 -24.67 -12.44 19.32
C SER A 101 -24.39 -13.83 19.88
N GLU A 102 -24.34 -14.86 19.04
CA GLU A 102 -24.14 -16.24 19.50
C GLU A 102 -22.70 -16.51 19.97
N ILE A 103 -22.58 -17.19 21.11
CA ILE A 103 -21.29 -17.49 21.77
C ILE A 103 -20.44 -18.46 20.94
N THR A 104 -21.10 -19.40 20.24
CA THR A 104 -20.50 -20.39 19.35
C THR A 104 -19.76 -19.75 18.17
N GLU A 105 -20.35 -18.69 17.60
CA GLU A 105 -19.78 -17.97 16.46
C GLU A 105 -18.62 -17.04 16.85
N ARG A 106 -18.54 -16.67 18.14
CA ARG A 106 -17.51 -15.80 18.70
C ARG A 106 -16.26 -16.54 19.18
N HIS A 107 -16.25 -17.86 19.09
CA HIS A 107 -15.10 -18.67 19.52
C HIS A 107 -13.90 -18.49 18.59
N VAL A 108 -12.68 -18.40 19.13
CA VAL A 108 -11.44 -18.18 18.36
C VAL A 108 -11.23 -19.21 17.24
N ASN A 109 -11.64 -20.47 17.46
CA ASN A 109 -11.53 -21.54 16.46
C ASN A 109 -12.50 -21.36 15.27
N HIS A 110 -13.65 -20.72 15.47
CA HIS A 110 -14.70 -20.58 14.46
C HIS A 110 -14.28 -19.64 13.31
N LEU A 111 -13.32 -18.75 13.58
CA LEU A 111 -12.71 -17.87 12.58
C LEU A 111 -11.98 -18.59 11.45
N ASN A 112 -11.52 -19.83 11.69
CA ASN A 112 -10.88 -20.63 10.64
C ASN A 112 -11.88 -21.54 9.89
N GLU A 113 -13.08 -21.74 10.44
CA GLU A 113 -14.05 -22.72 9.95
C GLU A 113 -15.10 -22.09 9.03
N HIS A 114 -15.61 -20.90 9.36
CA HIS A 114 -16.70 -20.26 8.59
C HIS A 114 -16.23 -19.05 7.77
N ILE A 115 -15.37 -18.23 8.34
CA ILE A 115 -14.63 -17.25 7.54
C ILE A 115 -13.49 -18.04 6.91
N ASN A 116 -13.54 -18.26 5.58
CA ASN A 116 -12.58 -19.06 4.82
C ASN A 116 -11.17 -18.43 4.78
N TRP A 117 -10.59 -18.17 5.95
CA TRP A 117 -9.30 -17.57 6.16
C TRP A 117 -8.30 -18.63 6.59
N GLN A 118 -7.16 -18.61 5.91
CA GLN A 118 -5.99 -19.39 6.32
C GLN A 118 -5.58 -19.00 7.74
N LYS A 119 -5.16 -19.97 8.57
CA LYS A 119 -4.75 -19.75 9.98
C LYS A 119 -3.81 -18.55 10.18
N VAL A 120 -2.90 -18.32 9.24
CA VAL A 120 -1.95 -17.19 9.25
C VAL A 120 -2.65 -15.83 9.17
N ARG A 121 -3.70 -15.72 8.34
CA ARG A 121 -4.50 -14.48 8.20
C ARG A 121 -5.34 -14.23 9.45
N SER A 122 -6.02 -15.27 9.96
CA SER A 122 -6.83 -15.16 11.19
C SER A 122 -5.99 -14.66 12.36
N LYS A 123 -4.80 -15.23 12.55
CA LYS A 123 -3.86 -14.77 13.59
C LYS A 123 -3.45 -13.31 13.39
N SER A 124 -3.10 -12.92 12.16
CA SER A 124 -2.70 -11.54 11.85
C SER A 124 -3.81 -10.52 12.15
N VAL A 125 -5.07 -10.88 11.83
CA VAL A 125 -6.24 -10.03 12.09
C VAL A 125 -6.52 -9.93 13.59
N LEU A 126 -6.47 -11.05 14.32
CA LEU A 126 -6.63 -11.06 15.78
C LEU A 126 -5.55 -10.25 16.50
N ASP A 127 -4.29 -10.43 16.11
CA ASP A 127 -3.16 -9.68 16.67
C ASP A 127 -3.33 -8.17 16.42
N LEU A 128 -3.76 -7.79 15.21
CA LEU A 128 -4.02 -6.40 14.85
C LEU A 128 -5.20 -5.81 15.63
N ALA A 129 -6.30 -6.57 15.77
CA ALA A 129 -7.48 -6.15 16.53
C ALA A 129 -7.14 -5.94 18.02
N LYS A 130 -6.39 -6.87 18.61
CA LYS A 130 -5.95 -6.81 20.01
C LYS A 130 -4.97 -5.66 20.24
N LYS A 131 -3.98 -5.48 19.37
CA LYS A 131 -3.00 -4.38 19.44
C LYS A 131 -3.67 -3.00 19.42
N ASN A 132 -4.77 -2.87 18.68
CA ASN A 132 -5.53 -1.61 18.57
C ASN A 132 -6.65 -1.45 19.61
N ASN A 133 -6.76 -2.39 20.56
CA ASN A 133 -7.79 -2.42 21.59
C ASN A 133 -9.23 -2.46 21.04
N MET A 134 -9.44 -3.20 19.95
CA MET A 134 -10.76 -3.34 19.29
C MET A 134 -11.55 -4.55 19.82
N ILE A 135 -10.85 -5.56 20.34
CA ILE A 135 -11.44 -6.80 20.86
C ILE A 135 -10.85 -7.17 22.22
N SER A 136 -11.64 -7.85 23.04
CA SER A 136 -11.22 -8.62 24.21
C SER A 136 -11.43 -10.11 23.94
N ILE A 137 -10.58 -10.95 24.56
CA ILE A 137 -10.69 -12.41 24.46
C ILE A 137 -10.77 -12.92 25.90
N GLU A 138 -11.91 -13.50 26.26
CA GLU A 138 -12.18 -14.09 27.58
C GLU A 138 -12.66 -15.53 27.36
N ASN A 139 -12.00 -16.52 27.98
CA ASN A 139 -12.33 -17.94 27.82
C ASN A 139 -12.48 -18.38 26.34
N ASP A 140 -11.55 -17.96 25.47
CA ASP A 140 -11.55 -18.21 24.02
C ASP A 140 -12.78 -17.66 23.26
N ILE A 141 -13.57 -16.79 23.90
CA ILE A 141 -14.68 -16.06 23.31
C ILE A 141 -14.23 -14.63 23.02
N ILE A 142 -14.43 -14.19 21.78
CA ILE A 142 -14.05 -12.87 21.33
C ILE A 142 -15.23 -11.91 21.46
N SER A 143 -15.01 -10.78 22.12
CA SER A 143 -15.99 -9.71 22.26
C SER A 143 -15.41 -8.37 21.80
N LEU A 144 -16.27 -7.47 21.32
CA LEU A 144 -15.87 -6.11 21.00
C LEU A 144 -15.61 -5.34 22.29
N THR A 145 -14.54 -4.54 22.31
CA THR A 145 -14.36 -3.51 23.35
C THR A 145 -15.30 -2.33 23.07
N GLN A 146 -15.44 -1.40 24.01
CA GLN A 146 -16.17 -0.15 23.77
C GLN A 146 -15.64 0.58 22.52
N LYS A 147 -14.32 0.69 22.38
CA LYS A 147 -13.68 1.30 21.21
C LYS A 147 -14.00 0.54 19.92
N GLY A 148 -13.96 -0.79 19.94
CA GLY A 148 -14.31 -1.63 18.80
C GLY A 148 -15.76 -1.48 18.38
N ASP A 149 -16.68 -1.39 19.34
CA ASP A 149 -18.11 -1.21 19.06
C ASP A 149 -18.42 0.17 18.48
N GLU A 150 -17.87 1.24 19.07
CA GLU A 150 -18.02 2.61 18.57
C GLU A 150 -17.51 2.73 17.13
N PHE A 151 -16.31 2.20 16.87
CA PHE A 151 -15.72 2.14 15.54
C PHE A 151 -16.60 1.40 14.54
N THR A 152 -17.09 0.21 14.91
CA THR A 152 -17.87 -0.64 14.00
C THR A 152 -19.23 -0.01 13.72
N SER A 153 -19.83 0.68 14.70
CA SER A 153 -21.06 1.46 14.51
C SER A 153 -20.88 2.57 13.48
N LYS A 154 -19.82 3.37 13.62
CA LYS A 154 -19.48 4.44 12.66
C LYS A 154 -19.26 3.86 11.26
N ALA A 155 -18.56 2.72 11.16
CA ALA A 155 -18.32 2.05 9.88
C ALA A 155 -19.63 1.59 9.20
N ILE A 156 -20.57 1.01 9.95
CA ILE A 156 -21.88 0.63 9.42
C ILE A 156 -22.68 1.84 8.95
N ASP A 157 -22.75 2.90 9.77
CA ASP A 157 -23.47 4.13 9.42
C ASP A 157 -22.91 4.76 8.14
N TYR A 158 -21.58 4.80 8.00
CA TYR A 158 -20.92 5.26 6.79
C TYR A 158 -21.31 4.43 5.55
N ILE A 159 -21.25 3.10 5.65
CA ILE A 159 -21.58 2.19 4.54
C ILE A 159 -23.04 2.36 4.09
N ILE A 160 -23.96 2.63 5.03
CA ILE A 160 -25.39 2.78 4.74
C ILE A 160 -25.73 4.18 4.21
N THR A 161 -25.17 5.23 4.81
CA THR A 161 -25.59 6.62 4.55
C THR A 161 -24.79 7.30 3.44
N ASN A 162 -23.59 6.78 3.12
CA ASN A 162 -22.66 7.36 2.14
C ASN A 162 -22.42 8.87 2.34
N LYS A 163 -22.43 9.35 3.60
CA LYS A 163 -22.21 10.75 3.94
C LYS A 163 -20.73 11.01 4.21
N ASP A 164 -20.10 11.78 3.33
CA ASP A 164 -18.67 12.10 3.40
C ASP A 164 -18.23 12.84 4.68
N ALA A 165 -19.16 13.54 5.35
CA ALA A 165 -18.86 14.30 6.57
C ALA A 165 -18.31 13.45 7.73
N GLN A 166 -18.57 12.13 7.74
CA GLN A 166 -18.01 11.21 8.74
C GLN A 166 -16.64 10.64 8.35
N ILE A 167 -16.22 10.80 7.09
CA ILE A 167 -14.96 10.23 6.58
C ILE A 167 -13.76 10.91 7.21
N GLU A 168 -13.82 12.22 7.50
CA GLU A 168 -12.66 12.99 7.93
C GLU A 168 -12.21 12.56 9.35
N ASP A 169 -13.15 12.48 10.29
CA ASP A 169 -12.92 11.96 11.65
C ASP A 169 -12.55 10.47 11.63
N MET A 170 -13.17 9.70 10.74
CA MET A 170 -12.82 8.29 10.55
C MET A 170 -11.41 8.14 9.97
N LYS A 171 -10.90 9.00 9.08
CA LYS A 171 -9.53 8.88 8.55
C LYS A 171 -8.45 9.10 9.61
N GLU A 172 -8.75 9.86 10.66
CA GLU A 172 -7.86 10.05 11.80
C GLU A 172 -7.87 8.84 12.75
N ASP A 173 -9.05 8.29 13.03
CA ASP A 173 -9.24 7.10 13.89
C ASP A 173 -8.86 5.78 13.20
N PHE A 174 -9.06 5.69 11.89
CA PHE A 174 -8.74 4.55 11.05
C PHE A 174 -7.28 4.67 10.58
N PHE A 175 -6.36 4.40 11.49
CA PHE A 175 -4.91 4.27 11.22
C PHE A 175 -4.57 3.34 10.03
N LEU A 176 -5.54 2.51 9.67
CA LEU A 176 -5.51 1.52 8.61
C LEU A 176 -5.48 2.17 7.21
N PHE A 177 -6.29 3.19 6.94
CA PHE A 177 -6.38 3.76 5.58
C PHE A 177 -5.29 4.78 5.19
N ARG A 178 -4.16 4.85 5.90
CA ARG A 178 -3.03 5.72 5.51
C ARG A 178 -2.25 5.10 4.35
N GLY A 179 -2.75 5.34 3.14
CA GLY A 179 -2.06 5.12 1.88
C GLY A 179 -1.82 6.41 1.11
#